data_AF-A0AAD7C161-F1
#
_entry.id   AF-A0AAD7C161-F1
#
_cell.length_a   1.000
_cell.length_b   1.000
_cell.length_c   1.000
_cell.angle_alpha   90.00
_cell.angle_beta   90.00
_cell.angle_gamma   90.00
#
_symmetry.space_group_name_H-M   'P 1'
#
loop_
_entity.id
_entity.type
_entity.pdbx_description
1 polymer ?
#
loop_
_entity_poly.entity_id
_entity_poly.type
_entity_poly.pdbx_seq_one_letter_code
_entity_poly.pdbx_strand_id
1 'polypeptide(L)'
;MINVAGGSIDDFAPLLLGYLRRCIQHPSPDPNLYFQCIRHLINFIIHADAFPIEREHEWSSIPVGPLGRTLYEFNFEVELVSTVIFYCENDETHEDTPYAIDECMKLIYRMTSMSSPAAWAGQLLKRGLLRALVLITPQCESHGWWIEYWVRFCLQGQLPLALVYYHTLGAFDESLKKVRGLMSGDRFKRSPLYQEWQQFLTYTMQERLDARDEFAAKTVAYKACDNLRCGSAGRCSECQGFYYGSRECQKVDWKAGHRGVCDPYRSLLLTKIAPEPYLGCTERSFLRHLIHHKYVKERRSIWVQQVNIFAAQPGKSSVSPVLFTLFDFCQSPPLIKVYDADVEDCGLDEFEDTTSPEWEDLIERARRSEGRMQLHGSVFWRVHRVCASSLCGQRVRRDMSVCVIWRVECARDRSRKLGFWGRLMLFWGVWAGDPLERNVIFEIPTLSAGRSAIYFC
;
A
#
# COMPACT_ATOMS: atom_id res chain seq x y z
N MET A 1 -3.15 37.46 4.99
CA MET A 1 -2.02 38.34 5.37
C MET A 1 -1.04 38.54 4.23
N ILE A 2 -0.43 37.48 3.65
CA ILE A 2 0.53 37.59 2.53
C ILE A 2 -0.04 38.42 1.37
N ASN A 3 -1.24 38.07 0.88
CA ASN A 3 -1.92 38.82 -0.17
C ASN A 3 -2.27 40.27 0.23
N VAL A 4 -2.55 40.52 1.52
CA VAL A 4 -2.86 41.87 2.04
C VAL A 4 -1.59 42.74 2.05
N ALA A 5 -0.43 42.13 2.25
CA ALA A 5 0.88 42.79 2.15
C ALA A 5 1.40 42.91 0.70
N GLY A 6 0.61 42.48 -0.30
CA GLY A 6 0.99 42.53 -1.71
C GLY A 6 1.98 41.46 -2.17
N GLY A 7 2.27 40.45 -1.33
CA GLY A 7 3.10 39.30 -1.70
C GLY A 7 2.29 38.10 -2.17
N SER A 8 2.99 37.08 -2.68
CA SER A 8 2.43 35.76 -2.98
C SER A 8 3.02 34.66 -2.08
N ILE A 9 2.39 33.49 -2.06
CA ILE A 9 2.94 32.30 -1.37
C ILE A 9 4.27 31.89 -2.02
N ASP A 10 4.38 32.05 -3.34
CA ASP A 10 5.59 31.74 -4.12
C ASP A 10 6.76 32.66 -3.75
N ASP A 11 6.50 33.92 -3.39
CA ASP A 11 7.53 34.84 -2.88
C ASP A 11 7.92 34.52 -1.43
N PHE A 12 6.96 34.04 -0.65
CA PHE A 12 7.13 33.84 0.79
C PHE A 12 7.81 32.52 1.14
N ALA A 13 7.54 31.44 0.40
CA ALA A 13 8.16 30.13 0.65
C ALA A 13 9.71 30.14 0.58
N PRO A 14 10.36 30.80 -0.42
CA PRO A 14 11.80 30.97 -0.44
C PRO A 14 12.36 31.73 0.76
N LEU A 15 11.61 32.70 1.32
CA LEU A 15 12.04 33.46 2.49
C LEU A 15 12.04 32.59 3.74
N LEU A 16 10.99 31.78 3.95
CA LEU A 16 10.92 30.81 5.06
C LEU A 16 12.05 29.77 4.95
N LEU A 17 12.27 29.24 3.75
CA LEU A 17 13.33 28.28 3.51
C LEU A 17 14.72 28.88 3.71
N GLY A 18 14.95 30.12 3.24
CA GLY A 18 16.18 30.86 3.46
C GLY A 18 16.42 31.19 4.94
N TYR A 19 15.36 31.43 5.71
CA TYR A 19 15.45 31.58 7.17
C TYR A 19 15.86 30.25 7.82
N LEU A 20 15.19 29.14 7.51
CA LEU A 20 15.51 27.82 8.04
C LEU A 20 16.97 27.42 7.74
N ARG A 21 17.42 27.58 6.49
CA ARG A 21 18.79 27.31 6.07
C ARG A 21 19.81 28.11 6.88
N ARG A 22 19.55 29.40 7.11
CA ARG A 22 20.44 30.24 7.92
C ARG A 22 20.50 29.76 9.37
N CYS A 23 19.37 29.37 9.94
CA CYS A 23 19.35 28.78 11.28
C CYS A 23 20.21 27.51 11.35
N ILE A 24 20.11 26.61 10.35
CA ILE A 24 20.88 25.36 10.31
C ILE A 24 22.38 25.61 10.07
N GLN A 25 22.73 26.50 9.15
CA GLN A 25 24.12 26.79 8.78
C GLN A 25 24.86 27.65 9.81
N HIS A 26 24.12 28.48 10.54
CA HIS A 26 24.63 29.39 11.55
C HIS A 26 23.80 29.24 12.83
N PRO A 27 23.91 28.09 13.53
CA PRO A 27 23.16 27.86 14.74
C PRO A 27 23.50 28.95 15.76
N SER A 28 22.46 29.43 16.46
CA SER A 28 22.63 30.37 17.56
C SER A 28 23.59 29.79 18.60
N PRO A 29 24.49 30.61 19.19
CA PRO A 29 25.32 30.17 20.30
C PRO A 29 24.48 29.84 21.55
N ASP A 30 23.24 30.33 21.61
CA ASP A 30 22.20 29.83 22.52
C ASP A 30 21.36 28.78 21.78
N PRO A 31 21.53 27.49 22.10
CA PRO A 31 20.79 26.43 21.44
C PRO A 31 19.28 26.53 21.68
N ASN A 32 18.82 27.00 22.85
CA ASN A 32 17.39 27.14 23.14
C ASN A 32 16.72 28.08 22.12
N LEU A 33 17.37 29.22 21.82
CA LEU A 33 16.87 30.14 20.81
C LEU A 33 16.78 29.49 19.42
N TYR A 34 17.78 28.67 19.06
CA TYR A 34 17.76 27.93 17.80
C TYR A 34 16.56 26.96 17.73
N PHE A 35 16.34 26.14 18.75
CA PHE A 35 15.22 25.19 18.79
C PHE A 35 13.86 25.89 18.79
N GLN A 36 13.73 27.00 19.52
CA GLN A 36 12.51 27.81 19.54
C GLN A 36 12.22 28.40 18.17
N CYS A 37 13.23 28.93 17.47
CA CYS A 37 13.06 29.44 16.10
C CYS A 37 12.55 28.36 15.14
N ILE A 38 13.15 27.16 15.18
CA ILE A 38 12.71 26.02 14.37
C ILE A 38 11.26 25.64 14.73
N ARG A 39 10.97 25.43 16.02
CA ARG A 39 9.64 25.06 16.51
C ARG A 39 8.57 26.07 16.08
N HIS A 40 8.83 27.36 16.21
CA HIS A 40 7.89 28.40 15.83
C HIS A 40 7.70 28.47 14.32
N LEU A 41 8.76 28.27 13.54
CA LEU A 41 8.67 28.22 12.08
C LEU A 41 7.81 27.05 11.61
N ILE A 42 8.04 25.85 12.14
CA ILE A 42 7.28 24.65 11.76
C ILE A 42 5.82 24.78 12.19
N ASN A 43 5.56 25.25 13.42
CA ASN A 43 4.20 25.54 13.88
C ASN A 43 3.49 26.55 12.97
N PHE A 44 4.19 27.62 12.59
CA PHE A 44 3.65 28.62 11.68
C PHE A 44 3.26 27.99 10.33
N ILE A 45 4.11 27.14 9.75
CA ILE A 45 3.80 26.42 8.50
C ILE A 45 2.56 25.53 8.68
N ILE A 46 2.54 24.74 9.75
CA ILE A 46 1.43 23.83 10.06
C ILE A 46 0.11 24.60 10.16
N HIS A 47 0.10 25.71 10.90
CA HIS A 47 -1.10 26.53 11.13
C HIS A 47 -1.51 27.36 9.91
N ALA A 48 -0.55 27.87 9.14
CA ALA A 48 -0.83 28.62 7.91
C ALA A 48 -1.52 27.75 6.86
N ASP A 49 -1.13 26.48 6.75
CA ASP A 49 -1.78 25.50 5.88
C ASP A 49 -3.10 24.96 6.42
N ALA A 50 -3.31 25.05 7.73
CA ALA A 50 -4.46 24.51 8.43
C ALA A 50 -5.57 25.56 8.68
N PHE A 51 -5.59 26.70 7.99
CA PHE A 51 -6.63 27.72 8.23
C PHE A 51 -7.70 27.73 7.13
N PRO A 52 -9.01 27.84 7.45
CA PRO A 52 -9.62 27.95 8.77
C PRO A 52 -9.99 26.56 9.34
N ILE A 53 -9.45 26.18 10.49
CA ILE A 53 -9.84 24.94 11.17
C ILE A 53 -10.45 25.26 12.51
N GLU A 54 -11.68 24.79 12.69
CA GLU A 54 -12.37 24.74 13.97
C GLU A 54 -11.57 23.82 14.91
N ARG A 55 -11.36 24.24 16.16
CA ARG A 55 -10.33 23.75 17.11
C ARG A 55 -10.36 22.25 17.45
N GLU A 56 -11.26 21.46 16.88
CA GLU A 56 -11.51 20.06 17.26
C GLU A 56 -11.04 19.02 16.23
N HIS A 57 -10.46 19.42 15.10
CA HIS A 57 -9.98 18.45 14.11
C HIS A 57 -8.62 17.87 14.47
N GLU A 58 -8.49 16.55 14.28
CA GLU A 58 -7.23 15.84 14.35
C GLU A 58 -6.31 16.43 13.27
N TRP A 59 -5.34 17.26 13.69
CA TRP A 59 -4.39 17.99 12.83
C TRP A 59 -3.70 17.10 11.79
N SER A 60 -3.62 15.81 12.09
CA SER A 60 -3.07 14.74 11.26
C SER A 60 -3.87 14.49 9.97
N SER A 61 -5.17 14.75 9.98
CA SER A 61 -6.08 14.52 8.86
C SER A 61 -6.14 15.69 7.86
N ILE A 62 -5.47 16.80 8.18
CA ILE A 62 -5.62 18.06 7.46
C ILE A 62 -4.64 18.09 6.29
N PRO A 63 -5.14 18.18 5.04
CA PRO A 63 -4.28 18.26 3.86
C PRO A 63 -3.25 19.38 4.00
N VAL A 64 -2.04 19.17 3.51
CA VAL A 64 -1.07 20.27 3.39
C VAL A 64 -1.65 21.30 2.42
N GLY A 65 -1.70 22.53 2.88
CA GLY A 65 -2.23 23.65 2.14
C GLY A 65 -1.29 24.11 1.01
N PRO A 66 -1.62 25.23 0.36
CA PRO A 66 -0.79 25.79 -0.70
C PRO A 66 0.65 26.12 -0.25
N LEU A 67 0.86 26.54 1.01
CA LEU A 67 2.19 26.92 1.48
C LEU A 67 3.11 25.70 1.57
N GLY A 68 2.69 24.61 2.21
CA GLY A 68 3.52 23.42 2.32
C GLY A 68 3.77 22.74 0.97
N ARG A 69 2.82 22.80 0.02
CA ARG A 69 3.05 22.37 -1.36
C ARG A 69 4.13 23.21 -2.05
N THR A 70 4.07 24.53 -1.89
CA THR A 70 5.08 25.45 -2.45
C THR A 70 6.45 25.22 -1.80
N LEU A 71 6.52 25.06 -0.48
CA LEU A 71 7.76 24.76 0.24
C LEU A 71 8.43 23.49 -0.28
N TYR A 72 7.65 22.48 -0.65
CA TYR A 72 8.17 21.26 -1.25
C TYR A 72 8.77 21.46 -2.64
N GLU A 73 8.18 22.30 -3.48
CA GLU A 73 8.80 22.67 -4.77
C GLU A 73 10.19 23.30 -4.57
N PHE A 74 10.43 23.89 -3.39
CA PHE A 74 11.73 24.43 -2.98
C PHE A 74 12.64 23.45 -2.20
N ASN A 75 12.33 22.15 -2.17
CA ASN A 75 13.07 21.09 -1.44
C ASN A 75 13.14 21.30 0.08
N PHE A 76 12.07 21.83 0.69
CA PHE A 76 12.02 22.07 2.13
C PHE A 76 12.23 20.79 2.97
N GLU A 77 11.91 19.61 2.44
CA GLU A 77 12.09 18.33 3.11
C GLU A 77 13.56 18.00 3.42
N VAL A 78 14.51 18.57 2.65
CA VAL A 78 15.96 18.47 2.93
C VAL A 78 16.28 19.09 4.28
N GLU A 79 15.82 20.32 4.47
CA GLU A 79 16.15 21.11 5.66
C GLU A 79 15.45 20.53 6.89
N LEU A 80 14.22 20.04 6.73
CA LEU A 80 13.46 19.40 7.80
C LEU A 80 14.16 18.14 8.32
N VAL A 81 14.56 17.24 7.41
CA VAL A 81 15.28 16.02 7.80
C VAL A 81 16.67 16.34 8.36
N SER A 82 17.37 17.30 7.76
CA SER A 82 18.70 17.72 8.24
C SER A 82 18.64 18.32 9.65
N THR A 83 17.57 19.06 9.95
CA THR A 83 17.29 19.59 11.28
C THR A 83 17.15 18.47 12.32
N VAL A 84 16.34 17.44 12.03
CA VAL A 84 16.19 16.28 12.94
C VAL A 84 17.51 15.52 13.11
N ILE A 85 18.26 15.30 12.02
CA ILE A 85 19.56 14.63 12.09
C ILE A 85 20.53 15.43 12.93
N PHE A 86 20.65 16.74 12.68
CA PHE A 86 21.51 17.64 13.45
C PHE A 86 21.20 17.55 14.94
N TYR A 87 19.93 17.52 15.32
CA TYR A 87 19.52 17.35 16.72
C TYR A 87 19.97 16.02 17.30
N CYS A 88 19.77 14.92 16.57
CA CYS A 88 20.10 13.63 17.13
C CYS A 88 21.62 13.38 17.21
N GLU A 89 22.44 14.12 16.46
CA GLU A 89 23.90 14.00 16.49
C GLU A 89 24.57 14.86 17.55
N ASN A 90 23.94 15.96 17.97
CA ASN A 90 24.41 16.77 19.08
C ASN A 90 23.75 16.25 20.37
N ASP A 91 24.49 15.46 21.16
CA ASP A 91 24.01 14.85 22.43
C ASP A 91 23.68 15.90 23.53
N GLU A 92 23.83 17.20 23.26
CA GLU A 92 23.41 18.29 24.15
C GLU A 92 21.89 18.38 24.16
N THR A 93 21.25 17.64 25.07
CA THR A 93 19.80 17.64 25.23
C THR A 93 19.35 18.94 25.89
N HIS A 94 18.92 19.91 25.08
CA HIS A 94 18.21 21.10 25.55
C HIS A 94 16.73 20.80 25.81
N GLU A 95 16.11 21.52 26.74
CA GLU A 95 14.70 21.37 27.14
C GLU A 95 13.74 21.52 25.94
N ASP A 96 14.09 22.37 24.96
CA ASP A 96 13.26 22.62 23.77
C ASP A 96 13.48 21.61 22.61
N THR A 97 14.53 20.79 22.67
CA THR A 97 14.89 19.84 21.59
C THR A 97 13.75 18.87 21.27
N PRO A 98 13.11 18.21 22.26
CA PRO A 98 12.04 17.26 21.99
C PRO A 98 10.83 17.90 21.29
N TYR A 99 10.53 19.17 21.58
CA TYR A 99 9.43 19.90 20.97
C TYR A 99 9.74 20.29 19.53
N ALA A 100 10.96 20.71 19.22
CA ALA A 100 11.36 21.00 17.85
C ALA A 100 11.31 19.73 16.98
N ILE A 101 11.78 18.59 17.51
CA ILE A 101 11.69 17.28 16.87
C ILE A 101 10.23 16.88 16.64
N ASP A 102 9.37 17.00 17.67
CA ASP A 102 7.94 16.70 17.59
C ASP A 102 7.28 17.46 16.44
N GLU A 103 7.49 18.78 16.35
CA GLU A 103 6.95 19.59 15.25
C GLU A 103 7.48 19.18 13.88
N CYS A 104 8.77 18.87 13.77
CA CYS A 104 9.34 18.37 12.52
C CYS A 104 8.68 17.04 12.10
N MET A 105 8.50 16.13 13.05
CA MET A 105 7.86 14.83 12.81
C MET A 105 6.38 14.98 12.43
N LYS A 106 5.64 15.90 13.05
CA LYS A 106 4.26 16.24 12.67
C LYS A 106 4.17 16.69 11.22
N LEU A 107 5.07 17.57 10.79
CA LEU A 107 5.08 18.04 9.41
C LEU A 107 5.51 16.95 8.42
N ILE A 108 6.54 16.16 8.74
CA ILE A 108 6.93 14.96 7.96
C ILE A 108 5.72 14.04 7.78
N TYR A 109 5.02 13.74 8.87
CA TYR A 109 3.83 12.90 8.86
C TYR A 109 2.73 13.48 7.96
N ARG A 110 2.43 14.79 8.06
CA ARG A 110 1.43 15.43 7.20
C ARG A 110 1.80 15.30 5.73
N MET A 111 3.07 15.54 5.40
CA MET A 111 3.59 15.43 4.03
C MET A 111 3.48 13.99 3.50
N THR A 112 3.84 12.99 4.29
CA THR A 112 3.71 11.58 3.88
C THR A 112 2.26 11.07 3.90
N SER A 113 1.35 11.76 4.59
CA SER A 113 -0.06 11.38 4.69
C SER A 113 -0.98 12.00 3.64
N MET A 114 -0.41 12.76 2.71
CA MET A 114 -1.17 13.39 1.65
C MET A 114 -1.54 12.42 0.52
N SER A 115 -2.33 12.92 -0.43
CA SER A 115 -2.63 12.31 -1.72
C SER A 115 -1.44 11.95 -2.60
N SER A 116 -0.18 12.02 -2.14
CA SER A 116 1.01 11.50 -2.84
C SER A 116 2.04 10.79 -1.93
N PRO A 117 1.65 9.83 -1.07
CA PRO A 117 2.53 9.27 -0.03
C PRO A 117 3.84 8.74 -0.62
N ALA A 118 3.75 8.15 -1.82
CA ALA A 118 4.89 7.56 -2.52
C ALA A 118 5.98 8.59 -2.82
N ALA A 119 5.61 9.73 -3.41
CA ALA A 119 6.55 10.75 -3.86
C ALA A 119 7.27 11.38 -2.67
N TRP A 120 6.51 11.80 -1.66
CA TRP A 120 7.05 12.43 -0.45
C TRP A 120 7.95 11.48 0.32
N ALA A 121 7.49 10.26 0.60
CA ALA A 121 8.29 9.28 1.33
C ALA A 121 9.58 8.93 0.58
N GLY A 122 9.52 8.75 -0.74
CA GLY A 122 10.70 8.46 -1.56
C GLY A 122 11.74 9.58 -1.50
N GLN A 123 11.32 10.84 -1.52
CA GLN A 123 12.23 11.98 -1.38
C GLN A 123 12.80 12.11 0.04
N LEU A 124 11.94 12.07 1.06
CA LEU A 124 12.34 12.11 2.47
C LEU A 124 13.36 11.02 2.81
N LEU A 125 13.15 9.80 2.30
CA LEU A 125 14.10 8.69 2.44
C LEU A 125 15.45 9.02 1.79
N LYS A 126 15.47 9.57 0.57
CA LYS A 126 16.70 10.02 -0.10
C LYS A 126 17.42 11.13 0.67
N ARG A 127 16.69 11.97 1.40
CA ARG A 127 17.25 13.04 2.25
C ARG A 127 17.71 12.57 3.64
N GLY A 128 17.48 11.30 3.98
CA GLY A 128 17.96 10.71 5.22
C GLY A 128 16.92 10.55 6.32
N LEU A 129 15.61 10.56 5.99
CA LEU A 129 14.56 10.30 6.99
C LEU A 129 14.82 9.02 7.78
N LEU A 130 15.27 7.95 7.10
CA LEU A 130 15.60 6.70 7.78
C LEU A 130 16.77 6.85 8.77
N ARG A 131 17.77 7.67 8.43
CA ARG A 131 18.88 8.00 9.36
C ARG A 131 18.35 8.77 10.56
N ALA A 132 17.50 9.76 10.34
CA ALA A 132 16.85 10.52 11.42
C ALA A 132 16.09 9.60 12.37
N LEU A 133 15.26 8.69 11.83
CA LEU A 133 14.50 7.71 12.61
C LEU A 133 15.40 6.73 13.40
N VAL A 134 16.53 6.31 12.84
CA VAL A 134 17.48 5.45 13.55
C VAL A 134 18.21 6.20 14.66
N LEU A 135 18.59 7.46 14.43
CA LEU A 135 19.30 8.29 15.41
C LEU A 135 18.41 8.73 16.58
N ILE A 136 17.12 9.00 16.33
CA ILE A 136 16.16 9.39 17.36
C ILE A 136 15.70 8.20 18.23
N THR A 137 15.70 6.98 17.67
CA THR A 137 15.18 5.78 18.35
C THR A 137 15.79 5.54 19.74
N PRO A 138 17.13 5.61 19.93
CA PRO A 138 17.71 5.48 21.27
C PRO A 138 17.42 6.64 22.21
N GLN A 139 16.92 7.77 21.72
CA GLN A 139 16.60 8.95 22.51
C GLN A 139 15.12 8.97 22.97
N CYS A 140 14.31 7.99 22.55
CA CYS A 140 12.90 7.91 22.94
C CYS A 140 12.72 7.84 24.46
N GLU A 141 13.64 7.19 25.19
CA GLU A 141 13.58 7.08 26.66
C GLU A 141 13.78 8.45 27.34
N SER A 142 14.67 9.29 26.81
CA SER A 142 15.01 10.59 27.41
C SER A 142 14.09 11.72 26.96
N HIS A 143 13.52 11.63 25.76
CA HIS A 143 12.76 12.72 25.15
C HIS A 143 11.24 12.54 25.20
N GLY A 144 10.74 11.50 25.88
CA GLY A 144 9.32 11.32 26.17
C GLY A 144 8.55 10.48 25.15
N TRP A 145 7.34 10.09 25.54
CA TRP A 145 6.49 9.13 24.81
C TRP A 145 5.99 9.64 23.45
N TRP A 146 5.96 10.96 23.21
CA TRP A 146 5.52 11.51 21.92
C TRP A 146 6.53 11.28 20.80
N ILE A 147 7.84 11.29 21.10
CA ILE A 147 8.87 10.95 20.13
C ILE A 147 8.82 9.46 19.80
N GLU A 148 8.67 8.62 20.83
CA GLU A 148 8.42 7.18 20.65
C GLU A 148 7.19 6.94 19.76
N TYR A 149 6.10 7.69 20.02
CA TYR A 149 4.88 7.65 19.22
C TYR A 149 5.17 7.93 17.74
N TRP A 150 5.94 8.98 17.40
CA TRP A 150 6.27 9.29 16.01
C TRP A 150 7.07 8.21 15.31
N VAL A 151 8.09 7.65 15.98
CA VAL A 151 8.89 6.57 15.41
C VAL A 151 8.03 5.33 15.18
N ARG A 152 7.25 4.91 16.19
CA ARG A 152 6.33 3.78 16.08
C ARG A 152 5.32 4.00 14.96
N PHE A 153 4.78 5.20 14.87
CA PHE A 153 3.83 5.59 13.84
C PHE A 153 4.44 5.50 12.42
N CYS A 154 5.68 5.94 12.24
CA CYS A 154 6.40 5.77 10.98
C CYS A 154 6.62 4.28 10.64
N LEU A 155 7.04 3.47 11.61
CA LEU A 155 7.35 2.04 11.41
C LEU A 155 6.12 1.18 11.15
N GLN A 156 5.01 1.46 11.82
CA GLN A 156 3.81 0.63 11.79
C GLN A 156 2.74 1.17 10.82
N GLY A 157 2.81 2.44 10.45
CA GLY A 157 1.86 3.09 9.53
C GLY A 157 2.51 3.57 8.24
N GLN A 158 3.24 4.69 8.30
CA GLN A 158 3.63 5.44 7.09
C GLN A 158 4.60 4.71 6.18
N LEU A 159 5.66 4.10 6.73
CA LEU A 159 6.64 3.38 5.92
C LEU A 159 6.03 2.11 5.31
N PRO A 160 5.29 1.25 6.05
CA PRO A 160 4.52 0.17 5.42
C PRO A 160 3.55 0.65 4.34
N LEU A 161 2.96 1.82 4.43
CA LEU A 161 2.12 2.33 3.33
C LEU A 161 2.98 2.73 2.12
N ALA A 162 4.05 3.49 2.35
CA ALA A 162 4.87 4.05 1.29
C ALA A 162 5.77 3.01 0.58
N LEU A 163 6.15 1.93 1.25
CA LEU A 163 7.05 0.91 0.70
C LEU A 163 6.35 -0.09 -0.23
N VAL A 164 5.07 0.10 -0.55
CA VAL A 164 4.38 -0.68 -1.61
C VAL A 164 4.74 -0.18 -3.01
N TYR A 165 5.32 1.01 -3.10
CA TYR A 165 5.75 1.64 -4.35
C TYR A 165 7.20 1.29 -4.67
N TYR A 166 7.45 0.94 -5.92
CA TYR A 166 8.73 0.45 -6.44
C TYR A 166 9.86 1.45 -6.19
N HIS A 167 9.67 2.71 -6.56
CA HIS A 167 10.69 3.74 -6.43
C HIS A 167 10.97 4.09 -4.96
N THR A 168 9.94 4.12 -4.12
CA THR A 168 10.06 4.41 -2.69
C THR A 168 10.80 3.28 -1.98
N LEU A 169 10.49 2.03 -2.32
CA LEU A 169 11.21 0.86 -1.83
C LEU A 169 12.68 0.85 -2.29
N GLY A 170 12.95 1.31 -3.51
CA GLY A 170 14.30 1.60 -4.01
C GLY A 170 15.05 2.59 -3.12
N ALA A 171 14.45 3.75 -2.85
CA ALA A 171 15.02 4.77 -1.98
C ALA A 171 15.26 4.26 -0.54
N PHE A 172 14.33 3.43 -0.03
CA PHE A 172 14.47 2.84 1.30
C PHE A 172 15.67 1.90 1.39
N ASP A 173 15.82 0.98 0.44
CA ASP A 173 16.93 0.02 0.41
C ASP A 173 18.29 0.73 0.41
N GLU A 174 18.44 1.75 -0.43
CA GLU A 174 19.65 2.58 -0.48
C GLU A 174 19.90 3.33 0.84
N SER A 175 18.85 3.84 1.47
CA SER A 175 18.98 4.50 2.78
C SER A 175 19.28 3.49 3.90
N LEU A 176 18.75 2.27 3.84
CA LEU A 176 18.99 1.22 4.82
C LEU A 176 20.46 0.81 4.82
N LYS A 177 21.06 0.66 3.63
CA LYS A 177 22.49 0.36 3.47
C LYS A 177 23.37 1.40 4.20
N LYS A 178 22.99 2.68 4.13
CA LYS A 178 23.73 3.79 4.78
C LYS A 178 23.62 3.80 6.30
N VAL A 179 22.51 3.31 6.87
CA VAL A 179 22.26 3.35 8.33
C VAL A 179 22.55 2.04 9.03
N ARG A 180 22.87 0.96 8.30
CA ARG A 180 23.11 -0.37 8.86
C ARG A 180 24.15 -0.38 9.99
N GLY A 181 25.19 0.44 9.88
CA GLY A 181 26.20 0.62 10.94
C GLY A 181 25.61 1.19 12.23
N LEU A 182 24.76 2.22 12.12
CA LEU A 182 24.08 2.83 13.26
C LEU A 182 23.14 1.85 13.98
N MET A 183 22.37 1.07 13.20
CA MET A 183 21.45 0.06 13.74
C MET A 183 22.16 -1.12 14.41
N SER A 184 23.44 -1.34 14.10
CA SER A 184 24.24 -2.43 14.69
C SER A 184 24.83 -2.07 16.06
N GLY A 185 24.82 -0.78 16.43
CA GLY A 185 25.38 -0.29 17.69
C GLY A 185 24.54 -0.63 18.92
N ASP A 186 25.20 -0.77 20.08
CA ASP A 186 24.56 -1.15 21.33
C ASP A 186 23.57 -0.12 21.86
N ARG A 187 23.75 1.17 21.52
CA ARG A 187 22.79 2.24 21.85
C ARG A 187 21.44 1.97 21.18
N PHE A 188 21.44 1.60 19.90
CA PHE A 188 20.23 1.28 19.14
C PHE A 188 19.57 -0.03 19.61
N LYS A 189 20.36 -1.08 19.85
CA LYS A 189 19.84 -2.37 20.30
C LYS A 189 19.16 -2.33 21.68
N ARG A 190 19.58 -1.41 22.54
CA ARG A 190 18.98 -1.19 23.86
C ARG A 190 17.76 -0.26 23.84
N SER A 191 17.45 0.36 22.70
CA SER A 191 16.31 1.27 22.58
C SER A 191 14.97 0.55 22.81
N PRO A 192 13.94 1.27 23.29
CA PRO A 192 12.62 0.69 23.56
C PRO A 192 11.92 0.20 22.30
N LEU A 193 12.32 0.68 21.12
CA LEU A 193 11.71 0.33 19.83
C LEU A 193 12.51 -0.68 19.02
N TYR A 194 13.57 -1.28 19.59
CA TYR A 194 14.40 -2.23 18.85
C TYR A 194 13.60 -3.42 18.32
N GLN A 195 12.65 -3.94 19.08
CA GLN A 195 11.81 -5.07 18.65
C GLN A 195 10.90 -4.70 17.48
N GLU A 196 10.27 -3.53 17.53
CA GLU A 196 9.43 -3.02 16.43
C GLU A 196 10.25 -2.80 15.16
N TRP A 197 11.47 -2.30 15.27
CA TRP A 197 12.40 -2.22 14.13
C TRP A 197 12.72 -3.60 13.55
N GLN A 198 13.04 -4.58 14.39
CA GLN A 198 13.32 -5.95 13.92
C GLN A 198 12.11 -6.55 13.21
N GLN A 199 10.90 -6.38 13.77
CA GLN A 199 9.67 -6.86 13.15
C GLN A 199 9.42 -6.17 11.80
N PHE A 200 9.53 -4.86 11.73
CA PHE A 200 9.36 -4.09 10.50
C PHE A 200 10.36 -4.52 9.42
N LEU A 201 11.66 -4.61 9.77
CA LEU A 201 12.70 -5.02 8.83
C LEU A 201 12.51 -6.46 8.35
N THR A 202 12.19 -7.38 9.26
CA THR A 202 12.10 -8.82 8.95
C THR A 202 10.83 -9.16 8.18
N TYR A 203 9.66 -8.65 8.60
CA TYR A 203 8.38 -9.10 8.06
C TYR A 203 7.87 -8.19 6.95
N THR A 204 7.97 -6.86 7.12
CA THR A 204 7.43 -5.91 6.16
C THR A 204 8.41 -5.66 5.03
N MET A 205 9.65 -5.35 5.40
CA MET A 205 10.62 -4.81 4.46
C MET A 205 11.26 -5.91 3.61
N GLN A 206 11.72 -7.00 4.23
CA GLN A 206 12.33 -8.11 3.50
C GLN A 206 11.38 -8.70 2.45
N GLU A 207 10.12 -8.96 2.82
CA GLU A 207 9.10 -9.47 1.88
C GLU A 207 8.93 -8.57 0.64
N ARG A 208 8.97 -7.25 0.84
CA ARG A 208 8.81 -6.31 -0.26
C ARG A 208 10.05 -6.21 -1.12
N LEU A 209 11.24 -6.27 -0.52
CA LEU A 209 12.48 -6.35 -1.27
C LEU A 209 12.55 -7.61 -2.12
N ASP A 210 12.16 -8.76 -1.56
CA ASP A 210 12.12 -10.02 -2.30
C ASP A 210 11.21 -9.89 -3.52
N ALA A 211 9.99 -9.35 -3.33
CA ALA A 211 9.07 -9.04 -4.44
C ALA A 211 9.65 -8.02 -5.44
N ARG A 212 10.43 -7.02 -4.98
CA ARG A 212 11.08 -6.04 -5.87
C ARG A 212 12.16 -6.68 -6.72
N ASP A 213 12.99 -7.52 -6.11
CA ASP A 213 14.11 -8.16 -6.76
C ASP A 213 13.61 -9.23 -7.75
N GLU A 214 12.56 -9.99 -7.40
CA GLU A 214 11.82 -10.86 -8.32
C GLU A 214 11.24 -10.08 -9.51
N PHE A 215 10.61 -8.92 -9.26
CA PHE A 215 10.10 -8.05 -10.31
C PHE A 215 11.21 -7.52 -11.23
N ALA A 216 12.33 -7.07 -10.65
CA ALA A 216 13.47 -6.51 -11.36
C ALA A 216 14.19 -7.56 -12.22
N ALA A 217 14.23 -8.82 -11.77
CA ALA A 217 14.75 -9.96 -12.53
C ALA A 217 13.92 -10.28 -13.79
N LYS A 218 12.78 -9.59 -14.02
CA LYS A 218 11.86 -9.76 -15.16
C LYS A 218 11.37 -11.18 -15.36
N THR A 219 11.44 -12.01 -14.32
CA THR A 219 11.14 -13.44 -14.39
C THR A 219 9.66 -13.69 -14.71
N VAL A 220 8.76 -12.73 -14.44
CA VAL A 220 7.34 -12.92 -14.72
C VAL A 220 6.64 -11.65 -15.20
N ALA A 221 6.32 -11.61 -16.50
CA ALA A 221 5.26 -10.73 -16.99
C ALA A 221 3.91 -11.37 -16.65
N TYR A 222 3.32 -11.02 -15.51
CA TYR A 222 1.93 -11.37 -15.18
C TYR A 222 0.97 -10.60 -16.07
N LYS A 223 0.90 -11.00 -17.33
CA LYS A 223 -0.03 -10.46 -18.31
C LYS A 223 -0.84 -11.62 -18.85
N ALA A 224 -2.07 -11.75 -18.37
CA ALA A 224 -3.03 -12.64 -18.99
C ALA A 224 -3.82 -11.85 -20.05
N CYS A 225 -4.30 -12.55 -21.07
CA CYS A 225 -5.22 -11.94 -22.01
C CYS A 225 -6.61 -11.81 -21.36
N ASP A 226 -7.22 -10.63 -21.46
CA ASP A 226 -8.61 -10.39 -21.04
C ASP A 226 -9.64 -11.03 -21.97
N ASN A 227 -9.24 -11.40 -23.19
CA ASN A 227 -9.98 -12.44 -23.90
C ASN A 227 -9.67 -13.77 -23.18
N LEU A 228 -10.63 -14.22 -22.39
CA LEU A 228 -10.61 -15.45 -21.59
C LEU A 228 -10.22 -16.72 -22.38
N ARG A 229 -10.11 -16.66 -23.71
CA ARG A 229 -9.70 -17.75 -24.60
C ARG A 229 -8.25 -17.68 -25.09
N CYS A 230 -7.44 -16.70 -24.70
CA CYS A 230 -6.09 -16.44 -25.24
C CYS A 230 -4.99 -16.36 -24.15
N GLY A 231 -3.69 -16.39 -24.55
CA GLY A 231 -2.53 -16.54 -23.65
C GLY A 231 -1.34 -15.56 -23.83
N SER A 232 -1.41 -14.54 -24.68
CA SER A 232 -0.38 -13.45 -24.77
C SER A 232 -1.01 -12.07 -24.51
N ALA A 233 -0.23 -10.97 -24.45
CA ALA A 233 -0.78 -9.67 -24.02
C ALA A 233 -0.03 -8.40 -24.49
N GLY A 234 -0.64 -7.63 -25.41
CA GLY A 234 -0.46 -6.19 -25.62
C GLY A 234 -1.59 -5.37 -24.96
N ARG A 235 -1.45 -4.05 -24.78
CA ARG A 235 -2.48 -3.24 -24.09
C ARG A 235 -3.52 -2.66 -25.06
N CYS A 236 -4.74 -2.43 -24.56
CA CYS A 236 -5.67 -1.53 -25.23
C CYS A 236 -5.04 -0.14 -25.38
N SER A 237 -5.03 0.43 -26.58
CA SER A 237 -4.41 1.74 -26.85
C SER A 237 -5.15 2.90 -26.19
N GLU A 238 -6.46 2.76 -25.99
CA GLU A 238 -7.32 3.81 -25.43
C GLU A 238 -7.28 3.82 -23.91
N CYS A 239 -7.82 2.77 -23.26
CA CYS A 239 -7.89 2.75 -21.81
C CYS A 239 -6.58 2.30 -21.14
N GLN A 240 -5.72 1.54 -21.81
CA GLN A 240 -4.52 0.91 -21.22
C GLN A 240 -4.75 -0.01 -20.00
N GLY A 241 -6.01 -0.21 -19.59
CA GLY A 241 -6.40 -1.08 -18.49
C GLY A 241 -6.37 -2.56 -18.85
N PHE A 242 -6.76 -2.89 -20.09
CA PHE A 242 -6.91 -4.27 -20.58
C PHE A 242 -5.74 -4.72 -21.43
N TYR A 243 -5.49 -6.04 -21.41
CA TYR A 243 -4.44 -6.77 -22.08
C TYR A 243 -5.02 -7.79 -23.07
N TYR A 244 -4.58 -7.75 -24.32
CA TYR A 244 -5.03 -8.65 -25.38
C TYR A 244 -3.86 -9.30 -26.10
N GLY A 245 -3.88 -10.61 -26.32
CA GLY A 245 -2.81 -11.31 -27.03
C GLY A 245 -2.74 -11.01 -28.51
N SER A 246 -3.83 -10.52 -29.07
CA SER A 246 -3.92 -10.09 -30.46
C SER A 246 -5.02 -9.04 -30.64
N ARG A 247 -5.02 -8.37 -31.79
CA ARG A 247 -6.07 -7.41 -32.14
C ARG A 247 -7.43 -8.10 -32.34
N GLU A 248 -7.43 -9.37 -32.73
CA GLU A 248 -8.63 -10.21 -32.85
C GLU A 248 -9.25 -10.45 -31.47
N CYS A 249 -8.42 -10.73 -30.46
CA CYS A 249 -8.89 -10.87 -29.07
C CYS A 249 -9.51 -9.58 -28.56
N GLN A 250 -8.88 -8.43 -28.85
CA GLN A 250 -9.45 -7.13 -28.53
C GLN A 250 -10.79 -6.91 -29.24
N LYS A 251 -10.91 -7.22 -30.54
CA LYS A 251 -12.17 -7.07 -31.29
C LYS A 251 -13.31 -7.92 -30.73
N VAL A 252 -13.00 -9.15 -30.29
CA VAL A 252 -13.99 -10.04 -29.64
C VAL A 252 -14.46 -9.42 -28.32
N ASP A 253 -13.53 -9.03 -27.45
CA ASP A 253 -13.88 -8.44 -26.15
C ASP A 253 -14.56 -7.07 -26.28
N TRP A 254 -14.17 -6.28 -27.29
CA TRP A 254 -14.81 -5.01 -27.66
C TRP A 254 -16.31 -5.16 -27.85
N LYS A 255 -16.73 -6.19 -28.58
CA LYS A 255 -18.14 -6.51 -28.80
C LYS A 255 -18.81 -7.15 -27.58
N ALA A 256 -18.05 -7.84 -26.75
CA ALA A 256 -18.56 -8.58 -25.58
C ALA A 256 -18.79 -7.72 -24.33
N GLY A 257 -18.43 -6.43 -24.37
CA GLY A 257 -18.69 -5.48 -23.29
C GLY A 257 -17.62 -4.40 -23.13
N HIS A 258 -16.38 -4.63 -23.59
CA HIS A 258 -15.29 -3.69 -23.34
C HIS A 258 -15.56 -2.27 -23.89
N ARG A 259 -16.29 -2.14 -25.00
CA ARG A 259 -16.68 -0.83 -25.55
C ARG A 259 -17.42 0.04 -24.53
N GLY A 260 -18.30 -0.54 -23.72
CA GLY A 260 -19.11 0.20 -22.74
C GLY A 260 -18.31 0.68 -21.54
N VAL A 261 -17.22 -0.02 -21.22
CA VAL A 261 -16.39 0.26 -20.05
C VAL A 261 -15.05 0.92 -20.38
N CYS A 262 -14.64 0.95 -21.65
CA CYS A 262 -13.34 1.49 -22.06
C CYS A 262 -13.12 2.93 -21.58
N ASP A 263 -14.12 3.81 -21.74
CA ASP A 263 -14.03 5.21 -21.30
C ASP A 263 -14.05 5.37 -19.76
N PRO A 264 -14.89 4.64 -19.01
CA PRO A 264 -14.78 4.60 -17.56
C PRO A 264 -13.40 4.13 -17.08
N TYR A 265 -12.85 3.02 -17.61
CA TYR A 265 -11.50 2.57 -17.28
C TYR A 265 -10.41 3.56 -17.68
N ARG A 266 -10.57 4.24 -18.82
CA ARG A 266 -9.69 5.33 -19.23
C ARG A 266 -9.74 6.48 -18.21
N SER A 267 -10.93 6.82 -17.71
CA SER A 267 -11.12 7.87 -16.72
C SER A 267 -10.62 7.48 -15.33
N LEU A 268 -10.73 6.21 -14.95
CA LEU A 268 -10.10 5.66 -13.74
C LEU A 268 -8.57 5.76 -13.82
N LEU A 269 -8.00 5.57 -15.01
CA LEU A 269 -6.55 5.65 -15.23
C LEU A 269 -6.03 7.08 -15.50
N LEU A 270 -6.89 8.00 -15.94
CA LEU A 270 -6.49 9.37 -16.31
C LEU A 270 -7.01 10.47 -15.37
N THR A 271 -8.14 10.31 -14.67
CA THR A 271 -8.87 11.49 -14.17
C THR A 271 -9.59 11.45 -12.81
N LYS A 272 -9.80 10.34 -12.08
CA LYS A 272 -10.73 10.44 -10.90
C LYS A 272 -10.38 9.83 -9.53
N ILE A 273 -9.56 8.80 -9.38
CA ILE A 273 -9.34 8.18 -8.03
C ILE A 273 -7.93 8.39 -7.47
N ALA A 274 -6.98 8.83 -8.29
CA ALA A 274 -5.67 9.25 -7.80
C ALA A 274 -5.41 10.70 -8.25
N PRO A 275 -5.42 11.68 -7.32
CA PRO A 275 -4.75 12.95 -7.51
C PRO A 275 -3.25 12.79 -7.78
N GLU A 276 -2.71 11.57 -7.77
CA GLU A 276 -1.34 11.26 -8.17
C GLU A 276 -1.21 11.09 -9.69
N PRO A 277 -0.66 12.07 -10.41
CA PRO A 277 -0.08 11.87 -11.73
C PRO A 277 1.14 10.89 -11.73
N TYR A 278 1.38 10.14 -10.65
CA TYR A 278 2.65 9.48 -10.34
C TYR A 278 2.65 7.96 -10.40
N LEU A 279 1.50 7.27 -10.46
CA LEU A 279 1.51 5.81 -10.65
C LEU A 279 1.85 5.46 -12.09
N GLY A 280 3.12 5.62 -12.46
CA GLY A 280 3.64 5.26 -13.78
C GLY A 280 3.45 3.77 -14.12
N CYS A 281 3.78 3.41 -15.35
CA CYS A 281 3.67 2.02 -15.82
C CYS A 281 4.43 1.02 -14.94
N THR A 282 5.62 1.42 -14.46
CA THR A 282 6.47 0.62 -13.57
C THR A 282 5.78 0.38 -12.24
N GLU A 283 5.29 1.42 -11.57
CA GLU A 283 4.60 1.33 -10.29
C GLU A 283 3.38 0.42 -10.37
N ARG A 284 2.51 0.64 -11.37
CA ARG A 284 1.34 -0.24 -11.56
C ARG A 284 1.75 -1.69 -11.79
N SER A 285 2.82 -1.94 -12.56
CA SER A 285 3.28 -3.30 -12.82
C SER A 285 3.87 -3.95 -11.57
N PHE A 286 4.58 -3.18 -10.75
CA PHE A 286 5.12 -3.64 -9.48
C PHE A 286 4.02 -3.92 -8.46
N LEU A 287 3.00 -3.06 -8.30
CA LEU A 287 1.87 -3.31 -7.40
C LEU A 287 1.14 -4.62 -7.77
N ARG A 288 0.94 -4.88 -9.07
CA ARG A 288 0.40 -6.19 -9.52
C ARG A 288 1.30 -7.34 -9.12
N HIS A 289 2.61 -7.18 -9.28
CA HIS A 289 3.58 -8.18 -8.89
C HIS A 289 3.56 -8.42 -7.38
N LEU A 290 3.51 -7.37 -6.55
CA LEU A 290 3.47 -7.44 -5.10
C LEU A 290 2.23 -8.19 -4.60
N ILE A 291 1.05 -7.89 -5.15
CA ILE A 291 -0.20 -8.62 -4.85
C ILE A 291 -0.05 -10.09 -5.23
N HIS A 292 0.50 -10.37 -6.41
CA HIS A 292 0.69 -11.75 -6.85
C HIS A 292 1.69 -12.51 -5.96
N HIS A 293 2.83 -11.90 -5.63
CA HIS A 293 3.82 -12.44 -4.70
C HIS A 293 3.15 -12.81 -3.37
N LYS A 294 2.33 -11.88 -2.82
CA LYS A 294 1.57 -12.15 -1.59
C LYS A 294 0.55 -13.27 -1.75
N TYR A 295 -0.20 -13.28 -2.85
CA TYR A 295 -1.15 -14.33 -3.17
C TYR A 295 -0.49 -15.71 -3.18
N VAL A 296 0.67 -15.86 -3.82
CA VAL A 296 1.38 -17.14 -3.90
C VAL A 296 1.80 -17.61 -2.50
N LYS A 297 2.37 -16.71 -1.71
CA LYS A 297 2.81 -17.00 -0.33
C LYS A 297 1.64 -17.41 0.58
N GLU A 298 0.50 -16.76 0.42
CA GLU A 298 -0.69 -16.94 1.28
C GLU A 298 -1.77 -17.83 0.65
N ARG A 299 -1.46 -18.48 -0.48
CA ARG A 299 -2.44 -19.20 -1.32
C ARG A 299 -3.25 -20.22 -0.53
N ARG A 300 -2.61 -20.94 0.40
CA ARG A 300 -3.30 -21.95 1.22
C ARG A 300 -4.37 -21.32 2.12
N SER A 301 -4.05 -20.22 2.79
CA SER A 301 -4.99 -19.50 3.66
C SER A 301 -6.16 -18.94 2.84
N ILE A 302 -5.85 -18.32 1.69
CA ILE A 302 -6.84 -17.80 0.75
C ILE A 302 -7.79 -18.93 0.29
N TRP A 303 -7.25 -20.07 -0.11
CA TRP A 303 -8.05 -21.23 -0.56
C TRP A 303 -8.98 -21.77 0.53
N VAL A 304 -8.51 -21.83 1.79
CA VAL A 304 -9.36 -22.25 2.91
C VAL A 304 -10.54 -21.29 3.07
N GLN A 305 -10.32 -19.97 2.99
CA GLN A 305 -11.41 -18.98 3.03
C GLN A 305 -12.38 -19.15 1.85
N GLN A 306 -11.86 -19.38 0.63
CA GLN A 306 -12.68 -19.64 -0.57
C GLN A 306 -13.56 -20.89 -0.40
N VAL A 307 -13.00 -22.00 0.09
CA VAL A 307 -13.76 -23.25 0.34
C VAL A 307 -14.85 -23.03 1.38
N ASN A 308 -14.57 -22.27 2.44
CA ASN A 308 -15.57 -21.94 3.45
C ASN A 308 -16.75 -21.15 2.87
N ILE A 309 -16.50 -20.21 1.96
CA ILE A 309 -17.56 -19.46 1.26
C ILE A 309 -18.41 -20.40 0.41
N PHE A 310 -17.78 -21.29 -0.39
CA PHE A 310 -18.52 -22.28 -1.17
C PHE A 310 -19.35 -23.23 -0.29
N ALA A 311 -18.78 -23.69 0.83
CA ALA A 311 -19.45 -24.61 1.75
C ALA A 311 -20.64 -23.95 2.49
N ALA A 312 -20.59 -22.63 2.71
CA ALA A 312 -21.65 -21.87 3.38
C ALA A 312 -22.89 -21.61 2.49
N GLN A 313 -22.82 -21.92 1.19
CA GLN A 313 -23.91 -21.68 0.23
C GLN A 313 -24.52 -22.96 -0.37
N PRO A 314 -24.90 -23.99 0.43
CA PRO A 314 -25.51 -25.18 -0.13
C PRO A 314 -26.90 -24.84 -0.70
N GLY A 315 -27.09 -25.04 -2.00
CA GLY A 315 -28.39 -25.05 -2.67
C GLY A 315 -29.09 -23.69 -2.85
N LYS A 316 -28.41 -22.56 -2.60
CA LYS A 316 -29.05 -21.23 -2.64
C LYS A 316 -29.06 -20.55 -4.02
N SER A 317 -28.23 -20.96 -4.97
CA SER A 317 -28.27 -20.41 -6.32
C SER A 317 -27.70 -21.39 -7.36
N SER A 318 -28.13 -21.27 -8.61
CA SER A 318 -27.57 -22.00 -9.76
C SER A 318 -26.23 -21.40 -10.24
N VAL A 319 -25.80 -20.29 -9.66
CA VAL A 319 -24.65 -19.49 -10.10
C VAL A 319 -23.54 -19.64 -9.07
N SER A 320 -22.35 -20.06 -9.52
CA SER A 320 -21.17 -20.12 -8.65
C SER A 320 -20.84 -18.71 -8.14
N PRO A 321 -20.56 -18.52 -6.83
CA PRO A 321 -20.18 -17.21 -6.30
C PRO A 321 -18.91 -16.70 -6.97
N VAL A 322 -18.84 -15.38 -7.16
CA VAL A 322 -17.65 -14.69 -7.68
C VAL A 322 -16.77 -14.29 -6.51
N LEU A 323 -15.60 -14.92 -6.38
CA LEU A 323 -14.72 -14.67 -5.24
C LEU A 323 -13.83 -13.44 -5.48
N PHE A 324 -13.77 -12.57 -4.47
CA PHE A 324 -12.93 -11.39 -4.42
C PHE A 324 -11.92 -11.49 -3.26
N THR A 325 -10.63 -11.33 -3.55
CA THR A 325 -9.58 -11.33 -2.51
C THR A 325 -9.06 -9.92 -2.30
N LEU A 326 -9.25 -9.37 -1.10
CA LEU A 326 -8.77 -8.05 -0.71
C LEU A 326 -7.42 -8.18 0.01
N PHE A 327 -6.43 -7.41 -0.46
CA PHE A 327 -5.13 -7.25 0.16
C PHE A 327 -5.02 -5.85 0.78
N ASP A 328 -5.15 -5.76 2.10
CA ASP A 328 -5.01 -4.50 2.83
C ASP A 328 -3.56 -4.32 3.29
N PHE A 329 -2.80 -3.53 2.53
CA PHE A 329 -1.41 -3.18 2.81
C PHE A 329 -1.26 -1.99 3.77
N CYS A 330 -2.36 -1.46 4.31
CA CYS A 330 -2.32 -0.43 5.35
C CYS A 330 -1.90 -0.98 6.72
N GLN A 331 -1.78 -2.30 6.83
CA GLN A 331 -1.38 -3.00 8.03
C GLN A 331 -0.13 -3.83 7.74
N SER A 332 0.65 -4.08 8.79
CA SER A 332 1.82 -4.94 8.74
C SER A 332 1.74 -6.01 9.83
N PRO A 333 1.60 -7.31 9.48
CA PRO A 333 1.51 -7.85 8.11
C PRO A 333 0.22 -7.42 7.37
N PRO A 334 0.18 -7.48 6.02
CA PRO A 334 -1.02 -7.17 5.26
C PRO A 334 -2.20 -8.06 5.65
N LEU A 335 -3.37 -7.46 5.82
CA LEU A 335 -4.61 -8.19 6.10
C LEU A 335 -5.19 -8.73 4.79
N ILE A 336 -5.44 -10.03 4.72
CA ILE A 336 -5.97 -10.69 3.52
C ILE A 336 -7.32 -11.30 3.84
N LYS A 337 -8.35 -10.89 3.09
CA LYS A 337 -9.72 -11.37 3.25
C LYS A 337 -10.29 -11.81 1.91
N VAL A 338 -11.05 -12.90 1.92
CA VAL A 338 -11.82 -13.37 0.77
C VAL A 338 -13.30 -13.10 1.02
N TYR A 339 -13.95 -12.56 0.00
CA TYR A 339 -15.36 -12.22 -0.01
C TYR A 339 -16.07 -12.91 -1.18
N ASP A 340 -17.37 -13.08 -1.03
CA ASP A 340 -18.26 -13.27 -2.17
C ASP A 340 -18.67 -11.90 -2.70
N ALA A 341 -18.32 -11.61 -3.94
CA ALA A 341 -18.57 -10.33 -4.59
C ALA A 341 -20.05 -10.08 -4.87
N ASP A 342 -20.88 -11.14 -4.86
CA ASP A 342 -22.33 -11.04 -5.07
C ASP A 342 -23.10 -10.71 -3.78
N VAL A 343 -22.45 -10.68 -2.61
CA VAL A 343 -23.09 -10.37 -1.32
C VAL A 343 -23.02 -8.86 -1.05
N GLU A 344 -24.17 -8.21 -0.87
CA GLU A 344 -24.26 -6.76 -0.59
C GLU A 344 -23.42 -6.32 0.62
N ASP A 345 -23.28 -7.17 1.64
CA ASP A 345 -22.50 -6.90 2.87
C ASP A 345 -21.12 -7.59 2.86
N CYS A 346 -20.39 -7.50 1.75
CA CYS A 346 -19.02 -8.01 1.67
C CYS A 346 -18.00 -7.17 2.47
N GLY A 347 -18.45 -6.35 3.43
CA GLY A 347 -17.61 -5.35 4.11
C GLY A 347 -16.97 -4.35 3.14
N LEU A 348 -17.48 -4.32 1.91
CA LEU A 348 -17.07 -3.39 0.87
C LEU A 348 -17.87 -2.08 0.92
N ASP A 349 -18.77 -1.91 1.89
CA ASP A 349 -19.50 -0.65 2.14
C ASP A 349 -18.58 0.56 2.33
N GLU A 350 -17.32 0.32 2.71
CA GLU A 350 -16.29 1.36 2.78
C GLU A 350 -15.70 1.73 1.39
N PHE A 351 -16.07 1.01 0.34
CA PHE A 351 -15.71 1.33 -1.04
C PHE A 351 -16.93 1.98 -1.70
N GLU A 352 -16.87 3.29 -1.91
CA GLU A 352 -17.98 4.09 -2.48
C GLU A 352 -18.40 3.66 -3.90
N ASP A 353 -17.72 2.68 -4.51
CA ASP A 353 -17.78 2.37 -5.94
C ASP A 353 -18.13 0.90 -6.26
N THR A 354 -18.59 0.08 -5.29
CA THR A 354 -19.09 -1.29 -5.59
C THR A 354 -20.38 -1.31 -6.39
N THR A 355 -21.05 -0.16 -6.54
CA THR A 355 -22.20 0.02 -7.43
C THR A 355 -21.80 0.63 -8.78
N SER A 356 -20.49 0.75 -9.05
CA SER A 356 -20.01 1.25 -10.33
C SER A 356 -20.26 0.25 -11.47
N PRO A 357 -20.60 0.73 -12.67
CA PRO A 357 -20.67 -0.10 -13.87
C PRO A 357 -19.38 -0.91 -14.12
N GLU A 358 -18.23 -0.39 -13.70
CA GLU A 358 -16.93 -1.05 -13.81
C GLU A 358 -16.82 -2.27 -12.91
N TRP A 359 -17.31 -2.18 -11.67
CA TRP A 359 -17.34 -3.31 -10.74
C TRP A 359 -18.29 -4.41 -11.22
N GLU A 360 -19.49 -4.03 -11.70
CA GLU A 360 -20.44 -4.97 -12.27
C GLU A 360 -19.86 -5.70 -13.50
N ASP A 361 -19.16 -4.98 -14.40
CA ASP A 361 -18.47 -5.59 -15.55
C ASP A 361 -17.38 -6.57 -15.11
N LEU A 362 -16.63 -6.28 -14.04
CA LEU A 362 -15.61 -7.18 -13.49
C LEU A 362 -16.23 -8.46 -12.93
N ILE A 363 -17.31 -8.34 -12.15
CA ILE A 363 -18.05 -9.49 -11.62
C ILE A 363 -18.56 -10.35 -12.79
N GLU A 364 -19.19 -9.72 -13.79
CA GLU A 364 -19.76 -10.45 -14.92
C GLU A 364 -18.69 -11.10 -15.79
N ARG A 365 -17.53 -10.47 -15.96
CA ARG A 365 -16.35 -11.09 -16.61
C ARG A 365 -15.84 -12.28 -15.81
N ALA A 366 -15.74 -12.16 -14.49
CA ALA A 366 -15.31 -13.25 -13.63
C ALA A 366 -16.28 -14.42 -13.69
N ARG A 367 -17.59 -14.15 -13.70
CA ARG A 367 -18.65 -15.16 -13.87
C ARG A 367 -18.53 -15.88 -15.21
N ARG A 368 -18.44 -15.13 -16.32
CA ARG A 368 -18.25 -15.69 -17.68
C ARG A 368 -16.93 -16.46 -17.86
N SER A 369 -15.98 -16.27 -16.95
CA SER A 369 -14.72 -17.01 -16.96
C SER A 369 -14.83 -18.46 -16.50
N GLU A 370 -15.93 -18.83 -15.82
CA GLU A 370 -16.12 -20.15 -15.22
C GLU A 370 -14.98 -20.53 -14.25
N GLY A 371 -14.53 -19.55 -13.45
CA GLY A 371 -13.47 -19.71 -12.46
C GLY A 371 -12.04 -19.53 -12.99
N ARG A 372 -11.86 -19.12 -14.25
CA ARG A 372 -10.53 -18.80 -14.82
C ARG A 372 -10.03 -17.41 -14.42
N MET A 373 -10.92 -16.54 -13.99
CA MET A 373 -10.60 -15.18 -13.53
C MET A 373 -10.87 -15.08 -12.03
N GLN A 374 -9.89 -14.56 -11.30
CA GLN A 374 -9.99 -14.23 -9.89
C GLN A 374 -9.88 -12.70 -9.74
N LEU A 375 -10.77 -12.13 -8.94
CA LEU A 375 -10.76 -10.70 -8.65
C LEU A 375 -9.91 -10.43 -7.43
N HIS A 376 -8.85 -9.64 -7.57
CA HIS A 376 -8.08 -9.17 -6.43
C HIS A 376 -8.22 -7.65 -6.32
N GLY A 377 -8.35 -7.17 -5.09
CA GLY A 377 -8.33 -5.75 -4.75
C GLY A 377 -7.20 -5.48 -3.77
N SER A 378 -6.72 -4.26 -3.77
CA SER A 378 -5.71 -3.84 -2.81
C SER A 378 -5.99 -2.45 -2.27
N VAL A 379 -5.75 -2.29 -0.97
CA VAL A 379 -5.82 -1.02 -0.26
C VAL A 379 -4.41 -0.63 0.12
N PHE A 380 -3.97 0.53 -0.35
CA PHE A 380 -2.65 1.08 -0.08
C PHE A 380 -2.69 2.38 0.72
N TRP A 381 -3.89 2.89 0.98
CA TRP A 381 -4.11 4.13 1.70
C TRP A 381 -5.49 4.15 2.33
N ARG A 382 -5.59 4.65 3.57
CA ARG A 382 -6.85 4.98 4.23
C ARG A 382 -6.84 6.48 4.53
N VAL A 383 -7.77 7.22 3.93
CA VAL A 383 -8.08 8.55 4.44
C VAL A 383 -9.01 8.36 5.62
N HIS A 384 -8.53 8.64 6.82
CA HIS A 384 -9.40 8.79 7.98
C HIS A 384 -10.15 10.11 7.83
N ARG A 385 -11.38 10.10 7.29
CA ARG A 385 -12.29 11.24 7.49
C ARG A 385 -12.89 11.11 8.88
N VAL A 386 -12.27 11.71 9.89
CA VAL A 386 -12.90 11.81 11.21
C VAL A 386 -14.18 12.65 11.05
N CYS A 387 -15.35 12.00 11.12
CA CYS A 387 -16.62 12.70 11.16
C CYS A 387 -16.78 13.30 12.57
N ALA A 388 -16.84 14.63 12.67
CA ALA A 388 -16.77 15.40 13.92
C ALA A 388 -18.04 15.34 14.79
N SER A 389 -18.74 14.22 14.83
CA SER A 389 -19.92 14.06 15.70
C SER A 389 -19.92 12.70 16.38
N SER A 390 -19.07 12.57 17.40
CA SER A 390 -19.27 11.57 18.46
C SER A 390 -20.65 11.68 19.13
N LEU A 391 -21.39 12.78 18.88
CA LEU A 391 -22.78 12.98 19.29
C LEU A 391 -23.86 12.49 18.30
N CYS A 392 -23.55 12.10 17.06
CA CYS A 392 -24.60 11.72 16.10
C CYS A 392 -24.69 10.22 15.75
N GLY A 393 -23.84 9.36 16.35
CA GLY A 393 -23.90 7.91 16.10
C GLY A 393 -23.68 7.50 14.63
N GLN A 394 -23.22 8.41 13.76
CA GLN A 394 -22.91 8.08 12.37
C GLN A 394 -21.51 7.47 12.27
N ARG A 395 -21.41 6.36 11.52
CA ARG A 395 -20.13 5.72 11.21
C ARG A 395 -19.20 6.72 10.50
N VAL A 396 -17.97 6.82 10.99
CA VAL A 396 -16.86 7.48 10.30
C VAL A 396 -16.72 6.87 8.91
N ARG A 397 -16.98 7.66 7.85
CA ARG A 397 -16.70 7.23 6.47
C ARG A 397 -15.20 7.21 6.25
N ARG A 398 -14.71 6.16 5.59
CA ARG A 398 -13.31 6.01 5.20
C ARG A 398 -13.25 6.13 3.69
N ASP A 399 -12.48 7.08 3.17
CA ASP A 399 -12.20 7.06 1.73
C ASP A 399 -11.02 6.11 1.51
N MET A 400 -11.22 5.07 0.72
CA MET A 400 -10.18 4.15 0.32
C MET A 400 -9.93 4.25 -1.18
N SER A 401 -8.67 4.48 -1.54
CA SER A 401 -8.23 4.30 -2.92
C SER A 401 -7.94 2.82 -3.14
N VAL A 402 -8.84 2.13 -3.84
CA VAL A 402 -8.65 0.72 -4.23
C VAL A 402 -7.99 0.66 -5.58
N CYS A 403 -6.87 -0.05 -5.66
CA CYS A 403 -6.41 -0.55 -6.94
C CYS A 403 -6.99 -1.95 -7.13
N VAL A 404 -7.99 -2.07 -8.02
CA VAL A 404 -8.49 -3.37 -8.44
C VAL A 404 -7.52 -3.93 -9.48
N ILE A 405 -6.89 -5.04 -9.14
CA ILE A 405 -5.92 -5.72 -9.98
C ILE A 405 -6.46 -7.11 -10.21
N TRP A 406 -6.91 -7.39 -11.43
CA TRP A 406 -7.44 -8.70 -11.76
C TRP A 406 -6.36 -9.62 -12.34
N ARG A 407 -6.59 -10.92 -12.18
CA ARG A 407 -5.77 -11.96 -12.77
C ARG A 407 -6.66 -13.03 -13.40
N VAL A 408 -6.35 -13.36 -14.64
CA VAL A 408 -6.88 -14.58 -15.28
C VAL A 408 -5.81 -15.66 -15.10
N GLU A 409 -6.06 -16.62 -14.22
CA GLU A 409 -5.29 -17.86 -14.20
C GLU A 409 -5.84 -18.76 -15.31
N CYS A 410 -5.19 -18.73 -16.47
CA CYS A 410 -5.47 -19.69 -17.52
C CYS A 410 -4.92 -21.06 -17.07
N ALA A 411 -5.74 -21.84 -16.37
CA ALA A 411 -5.48 -23.26 -16.18
C ALA A 411 -5.33 -23.87 -17.57
N ARG A 412 -4.09 -24.22 -17.96
CA ARG A 412 -3.83 -24.81 -19.28
C ARG A 412 -4.74 -26.02 -19.48
N ASP A 413 -5.38 -25.99 -20.63
CA ASP A 413 -6.44 -26.84 -21.17
C ASP A 413 -6.13 -28.36 -21.09
N ARG A 414 -6.18 -28.97 -19.90
CA ARG A 414 -6.09 -30.45 -19.73
C ARG A 414 -7.35 -31.11 -19.18
N SER A 415 -8.39 -30.36 -18.76
CA SER A 415 -9.53 -30.94 -18.03
C SER A 415 -10.91 -30.60 -18.59
N ARG A 416 -11.09 -30.50 -19.92
CA ARG A 416 -12.41 -30.25 -20.54
C ARG A 416 -13.50 -31.30 -20.25
N LYS A 417 -13.23 -32.36 -19.49
CA LYS A 417 -14.19 -33.44 -19.18
C LYS A 417 -14.55 -33.64 -17.71
N LEU A 418 -14.04 -32.82 -16.79
CA LEU A 418 -14.31 -33.02 -15.36
C LEU A 418 -15.11 -31.84 -14.79
N GLY A 419 -16.30 -32.17 -14.27
CA GLY A 419 -17.09 -31.26 -13.43
C GLY A 419 -16.34 -30.85 -12.17
N PHE A 420 -16.89 -29.91 -11.40
CA PHE A 420 -16.28 -29.31 -10.21
C PHE A 420 -15.62 -30.35 -9.27
N TRP A 421 -16.32 -31.45 -8.96
CA TRP A 421 -15.81 -32.53 -8.12
C TRP A 421 -14.65 -33.33 -8.74
N GLY A 422 -14.64 -33.51 -10.05
CA GLY A 422 -13.52 -34.15 -10.75
C GLY A 422 -12.27 -33.27 -10.81
N ARG A 423 -12.43 -31.94 -10.75
CA ARG A 423 -11.31 -31.00 -10.60
C ARG A 423 -10.74 -31.01 -9.17
N LEU A 424 -11.60 -31.15 -8.16
CA LEU A 424 -11.20 -31.25 -6.76
C LEU A 424 -10.36 -32.52 -6.49
N MET A 425 -10.76 -33.67 -7.07
CA MET A 425 -10.02 -34.93 -6.90
C MET A 425 -8.69 -35.00 -7.67
N LEU A 426 -8.62 -34.45 -8.89
CA LEU A 426 -7.35 -34.36 -9.63
C LEU A 426 -6.31 -33.48 -8.92
N PHE A 427 -6.76 -32.42 -8.23
CA PHE A 427 -5.89 -31.56 -7.45
C PHE A 427 -5.35 -32.25 -6.19
N TRP A 428 -6.15 -33.10 -5.55
CA TRP A 428 -5.68 -33.96 -4.44
C TRP A 428 -4.65 -34.99 -4.90
N GLY A 429 -4.77 -35.55 -6.11
CA GLY A 429 -3.77 -36.47 -6.68
C GLY A 429 -2.41 -35.83 -6.97
N VAL A 430 -2.37 -34.54 -7.34
CA VAL A 430 -1.13 -33.78 -7.54
C VAL A 430 -0.47 -33.38 -6.19
N TRP A 431 -1.24 -33.37 -5.11
CA TRP A 431 -0.78 -33.02 -3.76
C TRP A 431 0.08 -34.12 -3.09
N ALA A 432 0.09 -35.35 -3.63
CA ALA A 432 0.88 -36.47 -3.11
C ALA A 432 2.30 -36.57 -3.72
N GLY A 433 2.70 -35.62 -4.56
CA GLY A 433 3.99 -35.61 -5.26
C GLY A 433 5.04 -34.70 -4.63
N ASP A 434 5.41 -34.97 -3.37
CA ASP A 434 6.70 -34.54 -2.82
C ASP A 434 7.23 -35.66 -1.91
N PRO A 435 8.40 -36.27 -2.17
CA PRO A 435 8.84 -37.45 -1.45
C PRO A 435 9.62 -37.02 -0.21
N LEU A 436 8.97 -36.90 0.94
CA LEU A 436 9.58 -37.14 2.26
C LEU A 436 8.51 -37.12 3.38
N GLU A 437 8.51 -38.22 4.15
CA GLU A 437 7.92 -38.41 5.49
C GLU A 437 6.44 -38.82 5.66
N ARG A 438 6.27 -40.14 5.60
CA ARG A 438 5.59 -41.06 6.55
C ARG A 438 4.11 -40.82 6.94
N ASN A 439 3.30 -41.77 6.44
CA ASN A 439 2.26 -42.56 7.12
C ASN A 439 1.27 -41.82 8.03
N VAL A 440 0.15 -41.40 7.43
CA VAL A 440 -1.14 -41.40 8.12
C VAL A 440 -2.10 -42.28 7.32
N ILE A 441 -2.39 -43.46 7.86
CA ILE A 441 -3.43 -44.37 7.35
C ILE A 441 -4.76 -43.89 7.95
N PHE A 442 -5.68 -43.42 7.12
CA PHE A 442 -7.09 -43.31 7.50
C PHE A 442 -7.86 -44.43 6.80
N GLU A 443 -8.43 -45.34 7.60
CA GLU A 443 -9.41 -46.32 7.12
C GLU A 443 -10.72 -45.60 6.78
N ILE A 444 -11.16 -45.75 5.53
CA ILE A 444 -12.51 -45.39 5.09
C ILE A 444 -13.29 -46.72 4.94
N PRO A 445 -14.51 -46.84 5.48
CA PRO A 445 -15.30 -48.07 5.34
C PRO A 445 -15.66 -48.29 3.87
N THR A 446 -15.27 -49.45 3.35
CA THR A 446 -15.63 -49.92 2.01
C THR A 446 -17.14 -50.07 1.86
N LEU A 447 -17.70 -49.47 0.81
CA LEU A 447 -18.87 -50.01 0.12
C LEU A 447 -18.47 -50.43 -1.30
N SER A 448 -19.02 -51.58 -1.66
CA SER A 448 -18.65 -52.53 -2.70
C SER A 448 -18.61 -52.05 -4.16
N ALA A 449 -17.70 -52.70 -4.89
CA ALA A 449 -17.78 -53.18 -6.27
C ALA A 449 -17.34 -52.26 -7.43
N GLY A 450 -16.30 -52.69 -8.14
CA GLY A 450 -16.08 -52.36 -9.55
C GLY A 450 -14.62 -52.07 -9.93
N ARG A 451 -13.95 -53.06 -10.52
CA ARG A 451 -12.54 -53.04 -10.97
C ARG A 451 -12.24 -51.92 -11.97
N SER A 452 -11.08 -51.27 -11.86
CA SER A 452 -9.96 -51.33 -12.84
C SER A 452 -8.84 -50.38 -12.44
N ALA A 453 -7.64 -50.92 -12.26
CA ALA A 453 -6.41 -50.15 -12.14
C ALA A 453 -5.91 -49.76 -13.54
N ILE A 454 -5.52 -48.49 -13.72
CA ILE A 454 -4.67 -48.06 -14.83
C ILE A 454 -3.60 -47.13 -14.24
N TYR A 455 -2.35 -47.56 -14.34
CA TYR A 455 -1.17 -46.78 -13.98
C TYR A 455 -0.80 -45.83 -15.12
N PHE A 456 -0.38 -44.61 -14.80
CA PHE A 456 0.57 -43.83 -15.61
C PHE A 456 1.50 -43.04 -14.68
N CYS A 457 2.77 -42.99 -15.07
CA CYS A 457 3.91 -42.37 -14.37
C CYS A 457 3.67 -40.93 -13.91
#